data_AF-A0A969A1H2-F1
#
_entry.id   AF-A0A969A1H2-F1
#
_cell.length_a   1.000
_cell.length_b   1.000
_cell.length_c   1.000
_cell.angle_alpha   90.00
_cell.angle_beta   90.00
_cell.angle_gamma   90.00
#
_symmetry.space_group_name_H-M   'P 1'
#
loop_
_entity.id
_entity.type
_entity.pdbx_description
1 polymer ?
#
loop_
_entity_poly.entity_id
_entity_poly.type
_entity_poly.pdbx_seq_one_letter_code
_entity_poly.pdbx_strand_id
1 'polypeptide(L)'
;MPGKLQRKAADPVLAPPLADFKVGVDNVIFSVDVEQNRLLVLLVMRHEAPYLGYWSLPGTLVRQGESLEDAAYRVLAEKIRVKNLYLEQLYTFGGPDRDPREAEEAFGVRYLSVSHFALVRFAEAELIADGVSGIAWYPLSRVPKLSFDHNQILTYGYQRLRNKLEYSPIAFDVLPEVFTLGDLYQFYTTVLGEDFSDYSNFRARLLKLGFLQDTGVKASRGAGRPASLYRFDAEAFEPLKHKPLVFV
;
A
#
# COMPACT_ATOMS: atom_id res chain seq x y z
N MET A 1 -55.79 12.35 -53.82
CA MET A 1 -54.32 12.40 -53.67
C MET A 1 -53.96 12.50 -52.18
N PRO A 2 -53.68 11.40 -51.47
CA PRO A 2 -53.15 11.45 -50.12
C PRO A 2 -51.65 11.13 -50.14
N GLY A 3 -50.80 12.13 -49.93
CA GLY A 3 -49.38 11.93 -49.65
C GLY A 3 -49.19 11.52 -48.19
N LYS A 4 -49.12 10.21 -47.91
CA LYS A 4 -48.67 9.72 -46.60
C LYS A 4 -47.18 10.00 -46.47
N LEU A 5 -46.80 10.98 -45.63
CA LEU A 5 -45.44 11.09 -45.12
C LEU A 5 -45.13 9.82 -44.31
N GLN A 6 -44.32 8.94 -44.87
CA GLN A 6 -43.66 7.87 -44.12
C GLN A 6 -42.70 8.54 -43.13
N ARG A 7 -43.02 8.49 -41.84
CA ARG A 7 -42.02 8.69 -40.79
C ARG A 7 -41.00 7.56 -40.96
N LYS A 8 -39.80 7.88 -41.43
CA LYS A 8 -38.63 7.00 -41.31
C LYS A 8 -38.51 6.65 -39.82
N ALA A 9 -38.67 5.37 -39.49
CA ALA A 9 -38.25 4.87 -38.20
C ALA A 9 -36.76 5.20 -38.09
N ALA A 10 -36.37 5.92 -37.04
CA ALA A 10 -34.97 6.12 -36.72
C ALA A 10 -34.35 4.74 -36.49
N ASP A 11 -33.24 4.44 -37.16
CA ASP A 11 -32.47 3.24 -36.86
C ASP A 11 -32.18 3.21 -35.36
N PRO A 12 -32.35 2.07 -34.67
CA PRO A 12 -31.98 1.98 -33.28
C PRO A 12 -30.48 2.24 -33.21
N VAL A 13 -30.09 3.34 -32.55
CA VAL A 13 -28.69 3.61 -32.23
C VAL A 13 -28.20 2.40 -31.44
N LEU A 14 -27.42 1.53 -32.08
CA LEU A 14 -26.82 0.38 -31.43
C LEU A 14 -26.00 0.92 -30.26
N ALA A 15 -26.33 0.47 -29.05
CA ALA A 15 -25.54 0.81 -27.88
C ALA A 15 -24.08 0.40 -28.14
N PRO A 16 -23.09 1.24 -27.77
CA PRO A 16 -21.69 0.88 -27.93
C PRO A 16 -21.42 -0.47 -27.24
N PRO A 17 -20.56 -1.32 -27.82
CA PRO A 17 -20.26 -2.62 -27.23
C PRO A 17 -19.69 -2.47 -25.81
N LEU A 18 -19.97 -3.45 -24.95
CA LEU A 18 -19.37 -3.51 -23.63
C LEU A 18 -17.87 -3.79 -23.74
N ALA A 19 -17.08 -3.21 -22.84
CA ALA A 19 -15.65 -3.45 -22.80
C ALA A 19 -15.32 -4.73 -22.02
N ASP A 20 -14.46 -5.56 -22.60
CA ASP A 20 -13.80 -6.65 -21.87
C ASP A 20 -12.57 -6.12 -21.12
N PHE A 21 -12.39 -6.61 -19.89
CA PHE A 21 -11.28 -6.19 -19.03
C PHE A 21 -10.30 -7.33 -18.75
N LYS A 22 -9.01 -7.01 -18.87
CA LYS A 22 -7.96 -7.75 -18.15
C LYS A 22 -7.83 -7.18 -16.75
N VAL A 23 -7.81 -8.08 -15.78
CA VAL A 23 -7.75 -7.74 -14.36
C VAL A 23 -6.33 -7.93 -13.86
N GLY A 24 -5.72 -6.83 -13.44
CA GLY A 24 -4.45 -6.78 -12.75
C GLY A 24 -4.61 -6.46 -11.27
N VAL A 25 -3.53 -6.71 -10.54
CA VAL A 25 -3.32 -6.30 -9.15
C VAL A 25 -1.97 -5.61 -9.08
N ASP A 26 -1.92 -4.42 -8.49
CA ASP A 26 -0.70 -3.68 -8.21
C ASP A 26 -0.59 -3.42 -6.70
N ASN A 27 0.55 -3.74 -6.11
CA ASN A 27 0.81 -3.58 -4.68
C ASN A 27 1.65 -2.32 -4.41
N VAL A 28 1.14 -1.40 -3.61
CA VAL A 28 1.93 -0.32 -3.01
C VAL A 28 2.51 -0.83 -1.69
N ILE A 29 3.73 -1.35 -1.72
CA ILE A 29 4.37 -1.93 -0.53
C ILE A 29 5.22 -0.86 0.15
N PHE A 30 4.74 -0.34 1.28
CA PHE A 30 5.45 0.62 2.12
C PHE A 30 6.30 -0.10 3.17
N SER A 31 7.39 0.56 3.55
CA SER A 31 8.22 0.14 4.66
C SER A 31 8.76 1.35 5.41
N VAL A 32 8.81 1.27 6.74
CA VAL A 32 9.39 2.32 7.58
C VAL A 32 10.76 1.86 8.09
N ASP A 33 11.79 2.62 7.74
CA ASP A 33 13.13 2.49 8.29
C ASP A 33 13.30 3.52 9.41
N VAL A 34 13.00 3.08 10.63
CA VAL A 34 13.08 3.87 11.87
C VAL A 34 14.52 4.26 12.21
N GLU A 35 15.53 3.48 11.78
CA GLU A 35 16.92 3.78 12.08
C GLU A 35 17.44 4.97 11.28
N GLN A 36 16.95 5.12 10.04
CA GLN A 36 17.35 6.21 9.15
C GLN A 36 16.25 7.27 8.94
N ASN A 37 15.11 7.14 9.62
CA ASN A 37 13.93 7.99 9.49
C ASN A 37 13.42 8.11 8.04
N ARG A 38 13.27 6.98 7.35
CA ARG A 38 12.85 6.93 5.94
C ARG A 38 11.55 6.14 5.76
N LEU A 39 10.59 6.74 5.07
CA LEU A 39 9.50 6.00 4.45
C LEU A 39 9.94 5.53 3.07
N LEU A 40 9.88 4.22 2.86
CA LEU A 40 10.31 3.54 1.65
C LEU A 40 9.10 2.93 0.92
N VAL A 41 9.22 2.77 -0.39
CA VAL A 41 8.30 1.99 -1.22
C VAL A 41 9.10 0.98 -2.05
N LEU A 42 8.56 -0.24 -2.19
CA LEU A 42 9.17 -1.26 -3.05
C LEU A 42 8.81 -0.99 -4.50
N LEU A 43 9.83 -0.91 -5.36
CA LEU A 43 9.65 -0.78 -6.80
C LEU A 43 10.33 -1.93 -7.54
N VAL A 44 9.78 -2.28 -8.69
CA VAL A 44 10.34 -3.25 -9.62
C VAL A 44 10.59 -2.64 -10.99
N MET A 45 11.70 -2.97 -11.61
CA MET A 45 12.07 -2.52 -12.95
C MET A 45 11.35 -3.36 -14.00
N ARG A 46 10.75 -2.71 -14.98
CA ARG A 46 10.11 -3.39 -16.10
C ARG A 46 11.16 -3.84 -17.12
N HIS A 47 11.10 -5.11 -17.49
CA HIS A 47 11.97 -5.73 -18.51
C HIS A 47 11.27 -5.94 -19.86
N GLU A 48 10.04 -5.43 -20.01
CA GLU A 48 9.23 -5.60 -21.21
C GLU A 48 8.51 -4.29 -21.57
N ALA A 49 8.23 -4.12 -22.86
CA ALA A 49 7.37 -3.05 -23.36
C ALA A 49 5.89 -3.29 -22.95
N PRO A 50 5.08 -2.23 -22.79
CA PRO A 50 5.46 -0.81 -22.76
C PRO A 50 6.25 -0.47 -21.48
N TYR A 51 6.93 0.68 -21.49
CA TYR A 51 7.73 1.19 -20.36
C TYR A 51 8.94 0.30 -19.99
N LEU A 52 9.62 -0.29 -20.98
CA LEU A 52 10.88 -0.99 -20.76
C LEU A 52 11.89 -0.08 -20.04
N GLY A 53 12.49 -0.55 -18.95
CA GLY A 53 13.46 0.19 -18.13
C GLY A 53 12.86 1.19 -17.14
N TYR A 54 11.53 1.35 -17.09
CA TYR A 54 10.87 2.17 -16.07
C TYR A 54 10.69 1.38 -14.77
N TRP A 55 10.72 2.08 -13.64
CA TRP A 55 10.27 1.54 -12.37
C TRP A 55 8.76 1.46 -12.31
N SER A 56 8.24 0.50 -11.56
CA SER A 56 6.82 0.20 -11.44
C SER A 56 6.52 -0.35 -10.05
N LEU A 57 5.25 -0.27 -9.64
CA LEU A 57 4.78 -1.03 -8.49
C LEU A 57 4.82 -2.53 -8.82
N PRO A 58 5.11 -3.40 -7.84
CA PRO A 58 4.95 -4.84 -8.00
C PRO A 58 3.51 -5.17 -8.41
N GLY A 59 3.33 -5.70 -9.61
CA GLY A 59 2.01 -6.00 -10.15
C GLY A 59 1.98 -7.23 -11.03
N THR A 60 0.78 -7.78 -11.22
CA THR A 60 0.53 -8.99 -12.01
C THR A 60 -0.87 -8.98 -12.60
N LEU A 61 -1.12 -9.83 -13.59
CA LEU A 61 -2.48 -10.19 -13.99
C LEU A 61 -2.98 -11.35 -13.14
N VAL A 62 -4.27 -11.33 -12.82
CA VAL A 62 -4.93 -12.39 -12.04
C VAL A 62 -5.04 -13.65 -12.90
N ARG A 63 -4.67 -14.79 -12.32
CA ARG A 63 -4.75 -16.10 -12.99
C ARG A 63 -6.17 -16.64 -12.97
N GLN A 64 -6.47 -17.57 -13.88
CA GLN A 64 -7.74 -18.30 -13.82
C GLN A 64 -7.84 -19.11 -12.52
N GLY A 65 -8.96 -18.96 -11.81
CA GLY A 65 -9.19 -19.63 -10.52
C GLY A 65 -8.48 -19.00 -9.33
N GLU A 66 -7.77 -17.88 -9.51
CA GLU A 66 -7.08 -17.13 -8.46
C GLU A 66 -7.96 -15.95 -7.98
N SER A 67 -8.02 -15.72 -6.66
CA SER A 67 -8.68 -14.53 -6.12
C SER A 67 -7.80 -13.28 -6.28
N LEU A 68 -8.41 -12.09 -6.18
CA LEU A 68 -7.67 -10.82 -6.22
C LEU A 68 -6.66 -10.72 -5.06
N GLU A 69 -7.06 -11.20 -3.89
CA GLU A 69 -6.23 -11.20 -2.69
C GLU A 69 -5.07 -12.20 -2.83
N ASP A 70 -5.33 -13.40 -3.34
CA ASP A 70 -4.26 -14.39 -3.60
C ASP A 70 -3.24 -13.88 -4.61
N ALA A 71 -3.70 -13.18 -5.67
CA ALA A 71 -2.81 -12.53 -6.63
C ALA A 71 -1.96 -11.43 -5.98
N ALA A 72 -2.54 -10.64 -5.06
CA ALA A 72 -1.81 -9.63 -4.29
C ALA A 72 -0.73 -10.26 -3.41
N TYR A 73 -1.09 -11.29 -2.63
CA TYR A 73 -0.14 -12.03 -1.79
C TYR A 73 0.95 -12.70 -2.60
N ARG A 74 0.60 -13.33 -3.73
CA ARG A 74 1.57 -13.99 -4.61
C ARG A 74 2.62 -13.00 -5.09
N VAL A 75 2.23 -11.85 -5.62
CA VAL A 75 3.18 -10.83 -6.08
C VAL A 75 4.06 -10.34 -4.95
N LEU A 76 3.49 -10.13 -3.76
CA LEU A 76 4.28 -9.74 -2.60
C LEU A 76 5.32 -10.82 -2.24
N ALA A 77 4.89 -12.09 -2.13
CA ALA A 77 5.72 -13.22 -1.75
C ALA A 77 6.79 -13.58 -2.80
N GLU A 78 6.55 -13.25 -4.08
CA GLU A 78 7.56 -13.36 -5.14
C GLU A 78 8.69 -12.32 -4.99
N LYS A 79 8.45 -11.20 -4.30
CA LYS A 79 9.38 -10.06 -4.21
C LYS A 79 10.06 -9.90 -2.86
N ILE A 80 9.38 -10.23 -1.77
CA ILE A 80 9.91 -10.09 -0.42
C ILE A 80 9.63 -11.32 0.43
N ARG A 81 10.61 -11.69 1.27
CA ARG A 81 10.38 -12.57 2.43
C ARG A 81 10.16 -11.70 3.64
N VAL A 82 9.01 -11.87 4.28
CA VAL A 82 8.65 -11.13 5.49
C VAL A 82 7.76 -12.02 6.36
N LYS A 83 7.87 -11.89 7.68
CA LYS A 83 7.03 -12.64 8.63
C LYS A 83 5.71 -11.96 8.89
N ASN A 84 5.77 -10.67 9.19
CA ASN A 84 4.62 -9.86 9.57
C ASN A 84 4.42 -8.75 8.54
N LEU A 85 3.21 -8.66 8.02
CA LEU A 85 2.81 -7.60 7.09
C LEU A 85 1.35 -7.24 7.33
N TYR A 86 1.03 -5.99 7.04
CA TYR A 86 -0.34 -5.56 6.83
C TYR A 86 -0.60 -5.50 5.31
N LEU A 87 -1.73 -6.04 4.84
CA LEU A 87 -2.18 -5.92 3.45
C LEU A 87 -3.67 -5.57 3.44
N GLU A 88 -4.05 -4.59 2.63
CA GLU A 88 -5.45 -4.19 2.44
C GLU A 88 -5.69 -3.79 0.98
N GLN A 89 -6.88 -4.09 0.46
CA GLN A 89 -7.32 -3.54 -0.82
C GLN A 89 -7.43 -2.02 -0.73
N LEU A 90 -6.77 -1.33 -1.66
CA LEU A 90 -6.66 0.12 -1.68
C LEU A 90 -7.83 0.76 -2.45
N TYR A 91 -7.88 0.51 -3.76
CA TYR A 91 -8.84 1.06 -4.71
C TYR A 91 -8.73 0.32 -6.06
N THR A 92 -9.73 0.49 -6.93
CA THR A 92 -9.71 -0.05 -8.30
C THR A 92 -9.49 1.06 -9.32
N PHE A 93 -8.42 0.97 -10.10
CA PHE A 93 -8.07 1.91 -11.16
C PHE A 93 -8.41 1.30 -12.52
N GLY A 94 -9.39 1.90 -13.21
CA GLY A 94 -9.90 1.40 -14.50
C GLY A 94 -10.23 2.52 -15.48
N GLY A 95 -9.55 3.67 -15.36
CA GLY A 95 -9.69 4.77 -16.31
C GLY A 95 -9.28 4.36 -17.73
N PRO A 96 -9.89 4.92 -18.79
CA PRO A 96 -9.44 4.70 -20.16
C PRO A 96 -8.01 5.22 -20.34
N ASP A 97 -7.27 4.60 -21.25
CA ASP A 97 -5.92 4.98 -21.66
C ASP A 97 -4.87 4.86 -20.54
N ARG A 98 -5.21 4.24 -19.40
CA ARG A 98 -4.27 4.01 -18.30
C ARG A 98 -3.14 3.06 -18.70
N ASP A 99 -3.44 2.16 -19.63
CA ASP A 99 -2.49 1.22 -20.20
C ASP A 99 -2.43 1.43 -21.72
N PRO A 100 -1.26 1.76 -22.30
CA PRO A 100 -1.10 1.90 -23.75
C PRO A 100 -1.51 0.66 -24.54
N ARG A 101 -1.59 -0.51 -23.89
CA ARG A 101 -2.07 -1.77 -24.48
C ARG A 101 -3.56 -1.78 -24.78
N GLU A 102 -4.32 -0.81 -24.28
CA GLU A 102 -5.74 -0.63 -24.58
C GLU A 102 -6.01 -0.20 -26.02
N ALA A 103 -5.02 0.42 -26.69
CA ALA A 103 -5.14 0.86 -28.08
C ALA A 103 -5.48 -0.31 -29.02
N GLU A 104 -6.26 -0.02 -30.07
CA GLU A 104 -6.69 -1.02 -31.06
C GLU A 104 -5.51 -1.67 -31.78
N GLU A 105 -4.44 -0.91 -32.01
CA GLU A 105 -3.22 -1.40 -32.65
C GLU A 105 -2.38 -2.31 -31.74
N ALA A 106 -2.74 -2.41 -30.45
CA ALA A 106 -2.08 -3.27 -29.46
C ALA A 106 -2.96 -4.50 -29.16
N PHE A 107 -3.57 -4.55 -27.97
CA PHE A 107 -4.41 -5.68 -27.57
C PHE A 107 -5.90 -5.37 -27.66
N GLY A 108 -6.30 -4.09 -27.82
CA GLY A 108 -7.70 -3.68 -27.95
C GLY A 108 -8.60 -4.06 -26.77
N VAL A 109 -8.02 -4.33 -25.59
CA VAL A 109 -8.74 -4.72 -24.37
C VAL A 109 -8.45 -3.75 -23.25
N ARG A 110 -9.45 -3.43 -22.44
CA ARG A 110 -9.30 -2.54 -21.30
C ARG A 110 -8.53 -3.23 -20.17
N TYR A 111 -7.81 -2.46 -19.37
CA TYR A 111 -7.14 -2.96 -18.17
C TYR A 111 -7.73 -2.30 -16.94
N LEU A 112 -8.01 -3.11 -15.92
CA LEU A 112 -8.31 -2.62 -14.58
C LEU A 112 -7.27 -3.16 -13.61
N SER A 113 -6.84 -2.32 -12.66
CA SER A 113 -5.99 -2.72 -11.55
C SER A 113 -6.78 -2.64 -10.26
N VAL A 114 -6.93 -3.78 -9.57
CA VAL A 114 -7.39 -3.80 -8.18
C VAL A 114 -6.16 -3.66 -7.30
N SER A 115 -5.82 -2.42 -6.98
CA SER A 115 -4.59 -2.13 -6.25
C SER A 115 -4.76 -2.43 -4.77
N HIS A 116 -3.67 -2.88 -4.15
CA HIS A 116 -3.55 -3.08 -2.72
C HIS A 116 -2.45 -2.17 -2.17
N PHE A 117 -2.45 -1.93 -0.86
CA PHE A 117 -1.27 -1.42 -0.19
C PHE A 117 -0.86 -2.37 0.92
N ALA A 118 0.44 -2.50 1.09
CA ALA A 118 1.02 -3.26 2.17
C ALA A 118 1.90 -2.36 3.03
N LEU A 119 2.05 -2.73 4.30
CA LEU A 119 3.02 -2.15 5.20
C LEU A 119 3.86 -3.31 5.75
N VAL A 120 5.18 -3.16 5.71
CA VAL A 120 6.14 -4.13 6.24
C VAL A 120 7.21 -3.43 7.07
N ARG A 121 7.91 -4.20 7.90
CA ARG A 121 9.07 -3.71 8.64
C ARG A 121 10.34 -3.84 7.81
N PHE A 122 11.05 -2.72 7.61
CA PHE A 122 12.24 -2.68 6.75
C PHE A 122 13.29 -3.73 7.15
N ALA A 123 13.57 -3.83 8.44
CA ALA A 123 14.58 -4.74 8.97
C ALA A 123 14.25 -6.24 8.79
N GLU A 124 13.00 -6.59 8.50
CA GLU A 124 12.54 -7.98 8.31
C GLU A 124 12.08 -8.27 6.89
N ALA A 125 12.05 -7.27 6.01
CA ALA A 125 11.61 -7.41 4.62
C ALA A 125 12.81 -7.66 3.71
N GLU A 126 13.22 -8.92 3.60
CA GLU A 126 14.32 -9.34 2.74
C GLU A 126 13.87 -9.38 1.28
N LEU A 127 14.59 -8.67 0.41
CA LEU A 127 14.33 -8.73 -1.02
C LEU A 127 14.72 -10.09 -1.58
N ILE A 128 13.80 -10.73 -2.30
CA ILE A 128 14.09 -11.93 -3.08
C ILE A 128 14.69 -11.48 -4.40
N ALA A 129 16.02 -11.42 -4.46
CA ALA A 129 16.73 -11.19 -5.71
C ALA A 129 16.80 -12.51 -6.50
N ASP A 130 16.18 -12.55 -7.68
CA ASP A 130 16.18 -13.68 -8.61
C ASP A 130 17.34 -13.63 -9.62
N GLY A 131 18.39 -12.87 -9.33
CA GLY A 131 19.58 -12.75 -10.18
C GLY A 131 19.41 -11.78 -11.36
N VAL A 132 18.22 -11.19 -11.55
CA VAL A 132 17.98 -10.11 -12.51
C VAL A 132 17.81 -8.81 -11.72
N SER A 133 18.78 -7.90 -11.84
CA SER A 133 18.73 -6.59 -11.19
C SER A 133 17.44 -5.84 -11.57
N GLY A 134 16.52 -5.67 -10.63
CA GLY A 134 15.25 -5.02 -10.92
C GLY A 134 14.28 -4.89 -9.75
N ILE A 135 14.75 -4.93 -8.49
CA ILE A 135 13.92 -4.73 -7.31
C ILE A 135 14.68 -3.87 -6.29
N ALA A 136 14.04 -2.83 -5.75
CA ALA A 136 14.68 -1.96 -4.78
C ALA A 136 13.68 -1.21 -3.90
N TRP A 137 14.11 -0.94 -2.67
CA TRP A 137 13.47 0.04 -1.79
C TRP A 137 13.87 1.45 -2.21
N TYR A 138 12.87 2.28 -2.51
CA TYR A 138 13.06 3.70 -2.82
C TYR A 138 12.53 4.57 -1.68
N PRO A 139 13.30 5.58 -1.21
CA PRO A 139 12.72 6.64 -0.40
C PRO A 139 11.55 7.27 -1.13
N LEU A 140 10.40 7.39 -0.45
CA LEU A 140 9.18 7.92 -1.06
C LEU A 140 9.39 9.30 -1.69
N SER A 141 10.23 10.12 -1.06
CA SER A 141 10.62 11.46 -1.53
C SER A 141 11.51 11.48 -2.78
N ARG A 142 12.03 10.32 -3.21
CA ARG A 142 12.94 10.16 -4.35
C ARG A 142 12.40 9.18 -5.40
N VAL A 143 11.11 8.88 -5.36
CA VAL A 143 10.48 7.99 -6.34
C VAL A 143 10.54 8.64 -7.73
N PRO A 144 11.05 7.94 -8.76
CA PRO A 144 11.09 8.46 -10.11
C PRO A 144 9.69 8.45 -10.76
N LYS A 145 9.61 8.91 -12.01
CA LYS A 145 8.43 8.65 -12.83
C LYS A 145 8.27 7.14 -13.03
N LEU A 146 7.09 6.61 -12.70
CA LEU A 146 6.74 5.21 -12.80
C LEU A 146 6.04 4.92 -14.13
N SER A 147 5.97 3.64 -14.48
CA SER A 147 5.17 3.16 -15.61
C SER A 147 3.67 3.41 -15.41
N PHE A 148 2.92 3.54 -16.50
CA PHE A 148 1.46 3.66 -16.48
C PHE A 148 0.99 4.81 -15.56
N ASP A 149 -0.08 4.58 -14.80
CA ASP A 149 -0.64 5.46 -13.78
C ASP A 149 -0.09 5.18 -12.36
N HIS A 150 1.02 4.44 -12.23
CA HIS A 150 1.51 3.98 -10.91
C HIS A 150 1.88 5.11 -9.94
N ASN A 151 2.28 6.29 -10.42
CA ASN A 151 2.47 7.45 -9.55
C ASN A 151 1.14 7.90 -8.88
N GLN A 152 0.01 7.76 -9.57
CA GLN A 152 -1.32 8.05 -9.02
C GLN A 152 -1.70 7.01 -7.95
N ILE A 153 -1.48 5.72 -8.25
CA ILE A 153 -1.73 4.62 -7.31
C ILE A 153 -0.88 4.81 -6.03
N LEU A 154 0.40 5.13 -6.19
CA LEU A 154 1.31 5.40 -5.06
C LEU A 154 0.85 6.59 -4.22
N THR A 155 0.46 7.70 -4.86
CA THR A 155 -0.02 8.90 -4.16
C THR A 155 -1.26 8.59 -3.33
N TYR A 156 -2.21 7.85 -3.91
CA TYR A 156 -3.42 7.43 -3.22
C TYR A 156 -3.12 6.43 -2.09
N GLY A 157 -2.20 5.49 -2.31
CA GLY A 157 -1.71 4.55 -1.30
C GLY A 157 -1.06 5.25 -0.11
N TYR A 158 -0.26 6.29 -0.35
CA TYR A 158 0.40 7.05 0.71
C TYR A 158 -0.63 7.84 1.55
N GLN A 159 -1.61 8.47 0.90
CA GLN A 159 -2.71 9.12 1.61
C GLN A 159 -3.50 8.12 2.46
N ARG A 160 -3.78 6.92 1.93
CA ARG A 160 -4.45 5.86 2.69
C ARG A 160 -3.64 5.42 3.91
N LEU A 161 -2.33 5.22 3.76
CA LEU A 161 -1.43 4.85 4.86
C LEU A 161 -1.46 5.90 5.97
N ARG A 162 -1.31 7.19 5.62
CA ARG A 162 -1.35 8.30 6.59
C ARG A 162 -2.66 8.29 7.36
N ASN A 163 -3.79 8.28 6.65
CA ASN A 163 -5.10 8.28 7.27
C ASN A 163 -5.27 7.07 8.19
N LYS A 164 -4.87 5.87 7.75
CA LYS A 164 -4.98 4.65 8.57
C LYS A 164 -4.17 4.74 9.85
N LEU A 165 -2.95 5.30 9.82
CA LEU A 165 -2.17 5.47 11.06
C LEU A 165 -2.82 6.43 12.06
N GLU A 166 -3.66 7.36 11.62
CA GLU A 166 -4.35 8.29 12.52
C GLU A 166 -5.46 7.62 13.35
N TYR A 167 -6.05 6.51 12.87
CA TYR A 167 -7.23 5.88 13.50
C TYR A 167 -7.20 4.36 13.65
N SER A 168 -6.22 3.66 13.06
CA SER A 168 -6.13 2.20 12.97
C SER A 168 -4.78 1.70 13.51
N PRO A 169 -4.74 0.53 14.18
CA PRO A 169 -3.54 -0.01 14.81
C PRO A 169 -2.56 -0.65 13.81
N ILE A 170 -2.59 -0.31 12.52
CA ILE A 170 -1.82 -1.01 11.47
C ILE A 170 -0.30 -1.00 11.69
N ALA A 171 0.20 -0.07 12.51
CA ALA A 171 1.59 -0.09 12.95
C ALA A 171 1.90 -1.36 13.76
N PHE A 172 1.01 -1.79 14.65
CA PHE A 172 1.22 -2.95 15.52
C PHE A 172 1.24 -4.28 14.76
N ASP A 173 0.66 -4.34 13.56
CA ASP A 173 0.74 -5.51 12.69
C ASP A 173 2.16 -5.74 12.12
N VAL A 174 3.01 -4.71 12.13
CA VAL A 174 4.37 -4.76 11.56
C VAL A 174 5.48 -4.49 12.57
N LEU A 175 5.15 -3.97 13.75
CA LEU A 175 6.13 -3.77 14.81
C LEU A 175 6.72 -5.09 15.28
N PRO A 176 7.95 -5.08 15.82
CA PRO A 176 8.49 -6.24 16.51
C PRO A 176 7.61 -6.58 17.72
N GLU A 177 7.72 -7.82 18.19
CA GLU A 177 6.99 -8.34 19.35
C GLU A 177 7.13 -7.46 20.61
N VAL A 178 8.30 -6.84 20.77
CA VAL A 178 8.58 -5.84 21.81
C VAL A 178 9.20 -4.59 21.20
N PHE A 179 8.73 -3.42 21.62
CA PHE A 179 9.17 -2.12 21.11
C PHE A 179 9.22 -1.07 22.21
N THR A 180 9.98 0.01 22.00
CA THR A 180 9.92 1.19 22.87
C THR A 180 8.88 2.18 22.34
N LEU A 181 8.33 3.03 23.22
CA LEU A 181 7.46 4.13 22.76
C LEU A 181 8.20 5.15 21.89
N GLY A 182 9.52 5.25 22.03
CA GLY A 182 10.36 6.08 21.18
C GLY A 182 10.43 5.54 19.75
N ASP A 183 10.65 4.23 19.58
CA ASP A 183 10.62 3.58 18.27
C ASP A 183 9.26 3.75 17.59
N LEU A 184 8.18 3.59 18.36
CA LEU A 184 6.83 3.74 17.86
C LEU A 184 6.51 5.19 17.48
N TYR A 185 6.90 6.16 18.32
CA TYR A 185 6.77 7.57 17.98
C TYR A 185 7.53 7.88 16.69
N GLN A 186 8.79 7.45 16.58
CA GLN A 186 9.60 7.67 15.38
C GLN A 186 8.96 7.04 14.14
N PHE A 187 8.36 5.84 14.27
CA PHE A 187 7.60 5.21 13.20
C PHE A 187 6.46 6.11 12.70
N TYR A 188 5.64 6.64 13.62
CA TYR A 188 4.54 7.55 13.29
C TYR A 188 5.05 8.85 12.68
N THR A 189 6.08 9.47 13.28
CA THR A 189 6.71 10.70 12.78
C THR A 189 7.23 10.53 11.36
N THR A 190 7.88 9.41 11.04
CA THR A 190 8.42 9.15 9.70
C THR A 190 7.34 9.07 8.62
N VAL A 191 6.10 8.70 8.97
CA VAL A 191 4.99 8.60 8.01
C VAL A 191 4.10 9.86 8.02
N LEU A 192 3.79 10.40 9.20
CA LEU A 192 2.86 11.51 9.37
C LEU A 192 3.55 12.88 9.27
N GLY A 193 4.86 12.95 9.49
CA GLY A 193 5.66 14.17 9.57
C GLY A 193 5.86 14.64 11.00
N GLU A 194 6.84 15.52 11.23
CA GLU A 194 7.22 16.03 12.57
C GLU A 194 6.11 16.81 13.29
N ASP A 195 5.20 17.43 12.53
CA ASP A 195 4.16 18.30 13.08
C ASP A 195 2.91 17.56 13.58
N PHE A 196 2.88 16.21 13.50
CA PHE A 196 1.68 15.44 13.85
C PHE A 196 1.37 15.49 15.36
N SER A 197 2.38 15.36 16.22
CA SER A 197 2.24 15.36 17.68
C SER A 197 3.61 15.49 18.34
N ASP A 198 3.68 16.03 19.55
CA ASP A 198 4.89 15.89 20.36
C ASP A 198 4.94 14.54 21.11
N TYR A 199 6.15 14.09 21.43
CA TYR A 199 6.37 12.81 22.10
C TYR A 199 5.61 12.65 23.43
N SER A 200 5.46 13.73 24.21
CA SER A 200 4.83 13.65 25.54
C SER A 200 3.32 13.42 25.41
N ASN A 201 2.68 14.15 24.50
CA ASN A 201 1.27 14.00 24.18
C ASN A 201 0.99 12.64 23.54
N PHE A 202 1.79 12.22 22.56
CA PHE A 202 1.69 10.89 21.95
C PHE A 202 1.76 9.79 23.01
N ARG A 203 2.78 9.83 23.87
CA ARG A 203 2.97 8.87 24.97
C ARG A 203 1.77 8.85 25.92
N ALA A 204 1.30 10.01 26.36
CA ALA A 204 0.20 10.10 27.32
C ALA A 204 -1.10 9.53 26.75
N ARG A 205 -1.42 9.84 25.49
CA ARG A 205 -2.62 9.31 24.82
C ARG A 205 -2.53 7.81 24.63
N LEU A 206 -1.40 7.32 24.12
CA LEU A 206 -1.24 5.91 23.81
C LEU A 206 -1.33 5.02 25.06
N LEU A 207 -0.69 5.43 26.16
CA LEU A 207 -0.80 4.71 27.45
C LEU A 207 -2.21 4.75 28.02
N LYS A 208 -2.96 5.84 27.83
CA LYS A 208 -4.35 5.97 28.28
C LYS A 208 -5.29 5.00 27.56
N LEU A 209 -4.97 4.59 26.33
CA LEU A 209 -5.78 3.63 25.58
C LEU A 209 -5.73 2.21 26.17
N GLY A 210 -4.71 1.90 26.98
CA GLY A 210 -4.71 0.69 27.81
C GLY A 210 -4.46 -0.64 27.07
N PHE A 211 -4.08 -0.60 25.79
CA PHE A 211 -3.76 -1.81 25.01
C PHE A 211 -2.25 -2.09 24.92
N LEU A 212 -1.43 -1.41 25.71
CA LEU A 212 0.01 -1.66 25.79
C LEU A 212 0.36 -2.29 27.13
N GLN A 213 1.01 -3.45 27.07
CA GLN A 213 1.54 -4.14 28.23
C GLN A 213 2.99 -3.74 28.48
N ASP A 214 3.32 -3.20 29.65
CA ASP A 214 4.71 -3.00 30.09
C ASP A 214 5.34 -4.36 30.42
N THR A 215 6.46 -4.67 29.78
CA THR A 215 7.17 -5.94 29.97
C THR A 215 8.00 -5.99 31.25
N GLY A 216 8.20 -4.85 31.93
CA GLY A 216 9.12 -4.69 33.05
C GLY A 216 10.60 -4.64 32.64
N VAL A 217 10.90 -4.89 31.36
CA VAL A 217 12.25 -4.87 30.80
C VAL A 217 12.54 -3.49 30.20
N LYS A 218 13.80 -3.06 30.30
CA LYS A 218 14.27 -1.82 29.68
C LYS A 218 15.36 -2.09 28.67
N ALA A 219 15.33 -1.36 27.55
CA ALA A 219 16.37 -1.37 26.54
C ALA A 219 17.24 -0.11 26.67
N SER A 220 18.55 -0.26 26.49
CA SER A 220 19.50 0.85 26.37
C SER A 220 20.06 0.85 24.94
N ARG A 221 19.90 1.96 24.23
CA ARG A 221 20.55 2.20 22.94
C ARG A 221 21.48 3.41 23.11
N GLY A 222 22.75 3.14 23.41
CA GLY A 222 23.78 4.17 23.57
C GLY A 222 23.69 4.97 24.88
N ALA A 223 24.19 6.21 24.85
CA ALA A 223 24.22 7.09 26.00
C ALA A 223 22.83 7.73 26.25
N GLY A 224 22.09 7.22 27.23
CA GLY A 224 20.76 7.73 27.58
C GLY A 224 20.07 6.90 28.65
N ARG A 225 18.94 7.41 29.18
CA ARG A 225 18.11 6.65 30.12
C ARG A 225 17.52 5.42 29.41
N PRO A 226 17.58 4.22 30.02
CA PRO A 226 16.95 3.04 29.45
C PRO A 226 15.43 3.25 29.25
N ALA A 227 14.93 2.88 28.07
CA ALA A 227 13.53 2.98 27.69
C ALA A 227 12.78 1.70 28.05
N SER A 228 11.56 1.82 28.59
CA SER A 228 10.69 0.66 28.84
C SER A 228 10.29 -0.02 27.53
N LEU A 229 10.28 -1.35 27.54
CA LEU A 229 9.77 -2.17 26.45
C LEU A 229 8.31 -2.51 26.70
N TYR A 230 7.51 -2.33 25.65
CA TYR A 230 6.10 -2.61 25.61
C TYR A 230 5.79 -3.70 24.59
N ARG A 231 4.63 -4.32 24.78
CA ARG A 231 4.02 -5.29 23.87
C ARG A 231 2.60 -4.86 23.55
N PHE A 232 2.17 -5.11 22.33
CA PHE A 232 0.77 -4.92 21.92
C PHE A 232 -0.11 -6.01 22.56
N ASP A 233 -1.14 -5.58 23.28
CA ASP A 233 -2.15 -6.45 23.88
C ASP A 233 -3.40 -6.46 22.99
N ALA A 234 -3.50 -7.51 22.16
CA ALA A 234 -4.60 -7.67 21.22
C ALA A 234 -5.96 -7.85 21.92
N GLU A 235 -6.00 -8.48 23.10
CA GLU A 235 -7.23 -8.70 23.86
C GLU A 235 -7.75 -7.37 24.44
N ALA A 236 -6.85 -6.56 25.00
CA ALA A 236 -7.18 -5.22 25.47
C ALA A 236 -7.55 -4.27 24.32
N PHE A 237 -7.02 -4.52 23.12
CA PHE A 237 -7.33 -3.73 21.92
C PHE A 237 -8.68 -4.07 21.29
N GLU A 238 -9.14 -5.32 21.33
CA GLU A 238 -10.35 -5.76 20.62
C GLU A 238 -11.59 -4.87 20.86
N PRO A 239 -11.90 -4.40 22.09
CA PRO A 239 -13.03 -3.48 22.34
C PRO A 239 -12.87 -2.08 21.71
N LEU A 240 -11.66 -1.73 21.26
CA LEU A 240 -11.29 -0.45 20.68
C LEU A 240 -11.19 -0.48 19.15
N LYS A 241 -11.16 -1.67 18.55
CA LYS A 241 -10.94 -1.90 17.11
C LYS A 241 -11.88 -1.13 16.18
N HIS A 242 -13.11 -0.88 16.63
CA HIS A 242 -14.13 -0.15 15.86
C HIS A 242 -14.35 1.28 16.35
N LYS A 243 -13.59 1.72 17.36
CA LYS A 243 -13.66 3.09 17.84
C LYS A 243 -12.70 3.96 17.03
N PRO A 244 -13.03 5.23 16.79
CA PRO A 244 -12.06 6.18 16.26
C PRO A 244 -10.95 6.35 17.29
N LEU A 245 -9.82 5.69 17.07
CA LEU A 245 -8.66 5.81 17.93
C LEU A 245 -7.85 6.99 17.47
N VAL A 246 -8.19 8.17 17.97
CA VAL A 246 -7.42 9.37 17.69
C VAL A 246 -6.06 9.24 18.41
N PHE A 247 -5.08 8.64 17.72
CA PHE A 247 -3.70 8.51 18.19
C PHE A 247 -3.00 9.87 18.25
N VAL A 248 -3.53 10.86 17.53
CA VAL A 248 -2.93 12.16 17.19
C VAL A 248 -3.74 13.34 17.70
#